data_AF-A0A942V1E2-F1
#
_entry.id   AF-A0A942V1E2-F1
#
_cell.length_a   1.000
_cell.length_b   1.000
_cell.length_c   1.000
_cell.angle_alpha   90.00
_cell.angle_beta   90.00
_cell.angle_gamma   90.00
#
_symmetry.space_group_name_H-M   'P 1'
#
loop_
_entity.id
_entity.type
_entity.pdbx_description
1 polymer ?
#
loop_
_entity_poly.entity_id
_entity_poly.type
_entity_poly.pdbx_seq_one_letter_code
_entity_poly.pdbx_strand_id
1 'polypeptide(L)' 'MKIALSQFEIIPSMPTNNAARIINYIEEAKNNKADMIIFPELAISGYLIGDMWESESFIRECEELGEEIIKASK' A
#
# COMPACT_ATOMS: atom_id res chain seq x y z
N MET A 1 -4.00 17.96 14.19
CA MET A 1 -3.64 16.60 13.78
C MET A 1 -4.89 15.87 13.31
N LYS A 2 -5.05 15.72 12.00
CA LYS A 2 -6.13 14.99 11.32
C LYS A 2 -5.55 13.67 10.79
N ILE A 3 -6.11 12.55 11.22
CA ILE A 3 -5.65 11.21 10.83
C ILE A 3 -6.71 10.57 9.93
N ALA A 4 -6.29 10.06 8.77
CA ALA A 4 -7.10 9.23 7.90
C ALA A 4 -6.80 7.75 8.18
N LEU A 5 -7.86 6.94 8.30
CA LEU A 5 -7.76 5.50 8.37
C LEU A 5 -8.29 4.94 7.05
N SER A 6 -7.41 4.37 6.22
CA SER A 6 -7.82 3.79 4.95
C SER A 6 -8.05 2.29 5.11
N GLN A 7 -9.32 1.89 5.01
CA GLN A 7 -9.73 0.50 4.98
C GLN A 7 -10.27 0.17 3.61
N PHE A 8 -9.64 -0.81 2.96
CA PHE A 8 -10.02 -1.26 1.64
C PHE A 8 -9.68 -2.74 1.49
N GLU A 9 -10.31 -3.39 0.51
CA GLU A 9 -9.99 -4.78 0.18
C GLU A 9 -8.55 -4.87 -0.35
N ILE A 10 -7.70 -5.59 0.37
CA ILE A 10 -6.35 -5.92 -0.09
C ILE A 10 -6.44 -7.27 -0.78
N ILE A 11 -6.02 -7.34 -2.04
CA ILE A 11 -6.08 -8.58 -2.82
C ILE A 11 -4.74 -9.30 -2.66
N PRO A 12 -4.70 -10.49 -2.03
CA PRO A 12 -3.45 -11.22 -1.82
C PRO A 12 -2.72 -11.50 -3.14
N SER A 13 -1.40 -11.34 -3.13
CA SER A 13 -0.51 -11.60 -4.27
C SER A 13 -0.74 -10.69 -5.49
N MET A 14 -1.47 -9.58 -5.33
CA MET A 14 -1.67 -8.57 -6.38
C MET A 14 -1.08 -7.20 -5.96
N PRO A 15 0.25 -7.10 -5.78
CA PRO A 15 0.87 -5.91 -5.18
C PRO A 15 0.72 -4.66 -6.05
N THR A 16 0.76 -4.80 -7.38
CA THR A 16 0.50 -3.68 -8.31
C THR A 16 -0.90 -3.07 -8.11
N ASN A 17 -1.94 -3.90 -7.95
CA ASN A 17 -3.31 -3.42 -7.70
C ASN A 17 -3.42 -2.73 -6.35
N ASN A 18 -2.83 -3.30 -5.31
CA ASN A 18 -2.92 -2.74 -3.97
C ASN A 18 -2.14 -1.42 -3.86
N ALA A 19 -0.95 -1.33 -4.47
CA ALA A 19 -0.15 -0.11 -4.51
C ALA A 19 -0.88 1.04 -5.22
N ALA A 20 -1.54 0.76 -6.36
CA ALA A 20 -2.36 1.76 -7.05
C ALA A 20 -3.50 2.29 -6.16
N ARG A 21 -4.15 1.42 -5.37
CA ARG A 21 -5.17 1.83 -4.39
C ARG A 21 -4.58 2.66 -3.26
N ILE A 22 -3.44 2.27 -2.70
CA ILE A 22 -2.73 3.02 -1.65
C ILE A 22 -2.41 4.44 -2.14
N ILE A 23 -1.84 4.58 -3.34
CA ILE A 23 -1.51 5.88 -3.94
C ILE A 23 -2.77 6.74 -4.09
N ASN A 24 -3.88 6.18 -4.58
CA ASN A 24 -5.13 6.91 -4.68
C ASN A 24 -5.64 7.40 -3.32
N TYR A 25 -5.54 6.57 -2.28
CA TYR A 25 -5.94 6.97 -0.92
C TYR A 25 -5.01 8.01 -0.29
N ILE A 26 -3.71 8.01 -0.62
CA ILE A 26 -2.79 9.08 -0.24
C ILE A 26 -3.25 10.40 -0.84
N GLU A 27 -3.57 10.44 -2.13
CA GLU A 27 -4.06 11.65 -2.80
C GLU A 27 -5.41 12.12 -2.22
N GLU A 28 -6.31 11.20 -1.90
CA GLU A 28 -7.56 11.53 -1.19
C GLU A 28 -7.29 12.12 0.20
N ALA A 29 -6.34 11.57 0.96
CA ALA A 29 -5.97 12.06 2.27
C ALA A 29 -5.37 13.47 2.21
N LYS A 30 -4.52 13.75 1.21
CA LYS A 30 -3.97 15.09 0.93
C LYS A 30 -5.07 16.09 0.61
N ASN A 31 -6.01 15.73 -0.27
CA ASN A 31 -7.17 16.57 -0.60
C ASN A 31 -8.04 16.88 0.63
N ASN A 32 -8.12 15.91 1.55
CA ASN A 32 -8.80 16.06 2.84
C ASN A 32 -7.95 16.77 3.91
N LYS A 33 -6.73 17.23 3.60
CA LYS A 33 -5.80 17.88 4.54
C LYS A 33 -5.53 17.02 5.78
N ALA A 34 -5.38 15.71 5.61
CA ALA A 34 -4.93 14.83 6.68
C ALA A 34 -3.42 15.04 6.92
N ASP A 35 -3.02 15.05 8.19
CA ASP A 35 -1.62 15.10 8.61
C ASP A 35 -0.96 13.70 8.54
N MET A 36 -1.76 12.64 8.61
CA MET A 36 -1.32 11.25 8.58
C MET A 36 -2.41 10.36 7.97
N ILE A 37 -2.00 9.34 7.21
CA ILE A 37 -2.85 8.24 6.77
C ILE A 37 -2.26 6.92 7.24
N ILE A 38 -3.13 6.01 7.69
CA ILE A 38 -2.75 4.67 8.15
C ILE A 38 -3.41 3.63 7.25
N PHE A 39 -2.65 2.60 6.91
CA PHE A 39 -3.07 1.47 6.09
C PHE A 39 -3.02 0.16 6.89
N PRO A 40 -3.74 -0.89 6.46
CA PRO A 40 -3.68 -2.19 7.13
C PRO A 40 -2.29 -2.84 7.02
N GLU A 41 -2.06 -3.84 7.86
CA GLU A 41 -0.84 -4.65 7.82
C GLU A 41 -0.67 -5.32 6.44
N LEU A 42 0.55 -5.32 5.92
CA LEU A 42 0.90 -5.94 4.64
C LEU A 42 0.02 -5.44 3.46
N ALA A 43 -0.36 -4.16 3.46
CA ALA A 43 -1.25 -3.61 2.45
C ALA A 43 -0.74 -3.70 1.01
N ILE A 44 0.58 -3.81 0.78
CA ILE A 44 1.14 -3.99 -0.57
C ILE A 44 0.96 -5.44 -1.02
N SER A 45 1.57 -6.39 -0.32
CA SER A 45 1.57 -7.81 -0.72
C SER A 45 0.21 -8.50 -0.54
N GLY A 46 -0.56 -8.05 0.45
CA GLY A 46 -1.61 -8.85 1.08
C GLY A 46 -1.05 -9.83 2.11
N TYR A 47 -1.93 -10.30 2.98
CA TYR A 47 -1.56 -11.10 4.15
C TYR A 47 -1.42 -12.59 3.83
N LEU A 48 -2.42 -13.17 3.16
CA LEU A 48 -2.53 -14.61 2.91
C LEU A 48 -1.93 -14.99 1.54
N ILE A 49 -0.61 -14.81 1.40
CA ILE A 49 0.10 -15.08 0.13
C ILE A 49 0.84 -16.43 0.07
N GLY A 50 0.87 -17.18 1.19
CA GLY A 50 1.53 -18.49 1.26
C GLY A 50 3.01 -18.44 0.88
N ASP A 51 3.45 -19.38 0.05
CA ASP A 51 4.85 -19.55 -0.35
C ASP A 51 5.39 -18.40 -1.21
N MET A 52 4.55 -17.44 -1.62
CA MET A 52 5.01 -16.22 -2.30
C MET A 52 6.00 -15.41 -1.44
N TRP A 53 6.00 -15.57 -0.11
CA TRP A 53 7.03 -15.02 0.77
C TRP A 53 8.43 -15.53 0.45
N GLU A 54 8.55 -16.73 -0.13
CA GLU A 54 9.83 -17.33 -0.52
C GLU A 54 10.29 -16.91 -1.93
N SER A 55 9.46 -16.16 -2.66
CA SER A 55 9.80 -15.66 -3.99
C SER A 55 10.52 -14.31 -3.92
N GLU A 56 11.84 -14.32 -4.11
CA GLU A 56 12.65 -13.08 -4.13
C GLU A 56 12.14 -12.05 -5.15
N SER A 57 11.64 -12.49 -6.30
CA SER A 57 11.06 -11.60 -7.32
C SER A 57 9.79 -10.91 -6.84
N PHE A 58 8.94 -11.61 -6.09
CA PHE A 58 7.72 -11.04 -5.54
C PHE A 58 8.03 -10.01 -4.43
N ILE A 59 9.00 -10.33 -3.57
CA ILE A 59 9.46 -9.40 -2.54
C ILE A 59 10.03 -8.14 -3.18
N ARG A 60 10.87 -8.29 -4.21
CA ARG A 60 11.44 -7.15 -4.95
C ARG A 60 10.36 -6.30 -5.60
N GLU A 61 9.33 -6.90 -6.20
CA GLU A 61 8.18 -6.15 -6.75
C GLU A 61 7.47 -5.35 -5.64
N CYS A 62 7.25 -5.95 -4.47
CA CYS A 62 6.65 -5.24 -3.34
C CYS A 62 7.51 -4.07 -2.85
N GLU A 63 8.83 -4.23 -2.81
CA GLU A 63 9.78 -3.17 -2.45
C GLU A 63 9.78 -2.02 -3.48
N GLU A 64 9.83 -2.34 -4.77
CA GLU A 64 9.78 -1.36 -5.87
C GLU A 64 8.47 -0.55 -5.84
N LEU A 65 7.34 -1.20 -5.56
CA LEU A 65 6.06 -0.52 -5.37
C LEU A 65 6.02 0.31 -4.08
N GLY A 66 6.73 -0.11 -3.05
CA GLY A 66 6.96 0.68 -1.83
C GLY A 66 7.65 2.01 -2.14
N GLU A 67 8.65 2.01 -3.02
CA GLU A 67 9.32 3.23 -3.49
C GLU A 67 8.37 4.16 -4.24
N GLU A 68 7.45 3.64 -5.05
CA GLU A 68 6.41 4.45 -5.71
C GLU A 68 5.44 5.07 -4.70
N ILE A 69 5.06 4.33 -3.65
CA ILE A 69 4.22 4.84 -2.55
C ILE A 69 4.95 5.95 -1.77
N ILE A 70 6.26 5.82 -1.53
CA ILE A 70 7.08 6.86 -0.88
C ILE A 70 7.12 8.13 -1.73
N LYS A 71 7.25 8.01 -3.06
CA LYS A 71 7.19 9.17 -3.97
C LYS A 71 5.82 9.85 -3.89
N ALA A 72 4.74 9.08 -3.83
CA ALA A 72 3.38 9.58 -3.70
C ALA A 72 3.09 10.18 -2.31
N SER A 73 3.79 9.82 -1.24
CA SER A 73 3.51 10.36 0.11
C SER A 73 3.96 11.80 0.34
N LYS A 74 4.77 12.36 -0.57
CA LYS A 74 5.25 13.75 -0.52
C LYS A 74 4.19 14.75 -0.98
#